data_AF-A0AAV4QHJ9-F1
#
_entry.id   AF-A0AAV4QHJ9-F1
#
_cell.length_a   1.000
_cell.length_b   1.000
_cell.length_c   1.000
_cell.angle_alpha   90.00
_cell.angle_beta   90.00
_cell.angle_gamma   90.00
#
_symmetry.space_group_name_H-M   'P 1'
#
loop_
_entity.id
_entity.type
_entity.pdbx_description
1 polymer ?
#
loop_
_entity_poly.entity_id
_entity_poly.type
_entity_poly.pdbx_seq_one_letter_code
_entity_poly.pdbx_strand_id
1 'polypeptide(L)'
;MSRIWKFWQWSDFIFFHFSNSYRQILPHLRIVHGFSRSIIKKKEKDQALDEEGVRQEVDTFISAGHDTVTVAVQWVLYLIGLYPEVQEKIHQELDSVLGADSKGPLSVADLSELKYLDCVVKECFRIYPPVPIIARKVPEEITICGYTIPKRTIVIVNCIGRGFGDMEVKVLVCHILRSFSLHSLDSRDQVLPLIKITLQSSQPARIKFRRRQQ
;
A
#
# COMPACT_ATOMS: atom_id res chain seq x y z
N MET A 1 -10.56 -43.50 2.01
CA MET A 1 -11.46 -42.39 1.63
C MET A 1 -11.54 -41.40 2.76
N SER A 2 -10.88 -40.26 2.67
CA SER A 2 -11.22 -39.05 3.44
C SER A 2 -10.79 -37.83 2.64
N ARG A 3 -11.69 -37.34 1.79
CA ARG A 3 -11.55 -36.03 1.16
C ARG A 3 -11.75 -34.99 2.25
N ILE A 4 -10.65 -34.53 2.84
CA ILE A 4 -10.65 -33.38 3.74
C ILE A 4 -10.98 -32.15 2.87
N TRP A 5 -12.16 -31.62 3.08
CA TRP A 5 -12.61 -30.37 2.46
C TRP A 5 -11.81 -29.22 3.08
N LYS A 6 -10.91 -28.59 2.30
CA LYS A 6 -10.12 -27.43 2.73
C LYS A 6 -10.83 -26.17 2.23
N PHE A 7 -11.41 -25.40 3.14
CA PHE A 7 -12.14 -24.14 2.88
C PHE A 7 -11.34 -23.11 2.06
N TRP A 8 -10.02 -23.23 1.99
CA TRP A 8 -9.13 -22.35 1.24
C TRP A 8 -8.96 -22.72 -0.24
N GLN A 9 -9.47 -23.86 -0.71
CA GLN A 9 -9.55 -24.16 -2.16
C GLN A 9 -10.76 -23.50 -2.84
N TRP A 10 -11.60 -22.80 -2.06
CA TRP A 10 -12.80 -22.15 -2.55
C TRP A 10 -12.50 -20.91 -3.40
N SER A 11 -11.37 -20.22 -3.14
CA SER A 11 -10.88 -19.13 -4.00
C SER A 11 -10.53 -19.64 -5.39
N ASP A 12 -9.73 -20.70 -5.49
CA ASP A 12 -9.33 -21.27 -6.78
C ASP A 12 -10.52 -21.80 -7.58
N PHE A 13 -11.50 -22.43 -6.92
CA PHE A 13 -12.71 -22.91 -7.60
C PHE A 13 -13.61 -21.77 -8.13
N ILE A 14 -13.82 -20.72 -7.34
CA ILE A 14 -14.63 -19.56 -7.74
C ILE A 14 -13.91 -18.72 -8.81
N PHE A 15 -12.62 -18.45 -8.65
CA PHE A 15 -11.84 -17.62 -9.56
C PHE A 15 -11.57 -18.29 -10.92
N PHE A 16 -11.42 -19.63 -10.96
CA PHE A 16 -11.09 -20.35 -12.19
C PHE A 16 -12.31 -20.65 -13.07
N HIS A 17 -13.52 -20.80 -12.48
CA HIS A 17 -14.73 -21.17 -13.22
C HIS A 17 -15.76 -20.05 -13.42
N PHE A 18 -15.78 -18.99 -12.59
CA PHE A 18 -16.91 -18.05 -12.58
C PHE A 18 -16.62 -16.59 -12.94
N SER A 19 -15.36 -16.15 -13.16
CA SER A 19 -15.12 -14.74 -13.57
C SER A 19 -14.15 -14.57 -14.75
N ASN A 20 -14.63 -13.94 -15.83
CA ASN A 20 -13.80 -13.50 -16.96
C ASN A 20 -12.76 -12.46 -16.55
N SER A 21 -13.00 -11.72 -15.46
CA SER A 21 -12.08 -10.72 -14.90
C SER A 21 -10.78 -11.33 -14.39
N TYR A 22 -10.80 -12.56 -13.85
CA TYR A 22 -9.60 -13.22 -13.33
C TYR A 22 -8.56 -13.55 -14.42
N ARG A 23 -9.02 -13.91 -15.63
CA ARG A 23 -8.14 -14.15 -16.78
C ARG A 23 -7.34 -12.91 -17.20
N GLN A 24 -7.87 -11.72 -16.96
CA GLN A 24 -7.21 -10.45 -17.26
C GLN A 24 -6.19 -10.07 -16.18
N ILE A 25 -6.38 -10.52 -14.94
CA ILE A 25 -5.52 -10.20 -13.78
C ILE A 25 -4.36 -11.21 -13.64
N LEU A 26 -4.48 -12.40 -14.22
CA LEU A 26 -3.48 -13.48 -14.21
C LEU A 26 -2.03 -13.06 -14.55
N PRO A 27 -1.77 -12.21 -15.57
CA PRO A 27 -0.43 -11.70 -15.85
C PRO A 27 0.15 -10.84 -14.72
N HIS A 28 -0.70 -10.12 -13.99
CA HIS A 28 -0.30 -9.26 -12.88
C HIS A 28 -0.03 -10.08 -11.60
N LEU A 29 -0.81 -11.14 -11.38
CA LEU A 29 -0.54 -12.11 -10.30
C LEU A 29 0.81 -12.83 -10.48
N ARG A 30 1.30 -13.01 -11.71
CA ARG A 30 2.63 -13.58 -11.98
C ARG A 30 3.78 -12.77 -11.37
N ILE A 31 3.60 -11.47 -11.14
CA ILE A 31 4.62 -10.61 -10.52
C ILE A 31 4.73 -10.93 -9.02
N VAL A 32 3.58 -11.01 -8.33
CA VAL A 32 3.51 -11.43 -6.91
C VAL A 32 4.04 -12.85 -6.75
N HIS A 33 3.61 -13.78 -7.62
CA HIS A 33 4.13 -15.14 -7.64
C HIS A 33 5.63 -15.21 -7.99
N GLY A 34 6.19 -14.21 -8.70
CA GLY A 34 7.60 -14.17 -9.08
C GLY A 34 8.52 -13.98 -7.88
N PHE A 35 8.18 -13.06 -6.98
CA PHE A 35 8.90 -12.85 -5.72
C PHE A 35 8.79 -14.09 -4.82
N SER A 36 7.57 -14.60 -4.59
CA SER A 36 7.36 -15.81 -3.79
C SER A 36 8.12 -17.00 -4.36
N ARG A 37 8.12 -17.21 -5.69
CA ARG A 37 8.90 -18.27 -6.36
C ARG A 37 10.40 -18.09 -6.20
N SER A 38 10.91 -16.86 -6.23
CA SER A 38 12.33 -16.59 -6.03
C SER A 38 12.76 -16.93 -4.60
N ILE A 39 11.93 -16.56 -3.61
CA ILE A 39 12.14 -16.88 -2.20
C ILE A 39 12.08 -18.40 -1.96
N ILE A 40 11.07 -19.09 -2.54
CA ILE A 40 10.93 -20.55 -2.48
C ILE A 40 12.17 -21.23 -3.07
N LYS A 41 12.54 -20.90 -4.31
CA LYS A 41 13.71 -21.50 -4.99
C LYS A 41 15.02 -21.28 -4.24
N LYS A 42 15.20 -20.10 -3.62
CA LYS A 42 16.41 -19.79 -2.86
C LYS A 42 16.46 -20.60 -1.56
N LYS A 43 15.33 -20.73 -0.87
CA LYS A 43 15.22 -21.45 0.40
C LYS A 43 15.25 -22.98 0.24
N GLU A 44 14.71 -23.52 -0.86
CA GLU A 44 14.87 -24.92 -1.27
C GLU A 44 16.34 -25.27 -1.53
N LYS A 45 17.07 -24.36 -2.19
CA LYS A 45 18.50 -24.53 -2.48
C LYS A 45 19.38 -24.46 -1.23
N ASP A 46 19.01 -23.60 -0.27
CA ASP A 46 19.77 -23.38 0.96
C ASP A 46 19.33 -24.31 2.12
N GLN A 47 18.39 -25.25 1.89
CA GLN A 47 17.73 -26.09 2.92
C GLN A 47 17.24 -25.32 4.15
N ALA A 48 17.01 -24.02 4.00
CA ALA A 48 16.90 -23.11 5.13
C ALA A 48 15.48 -23.05 5.72
N LEU A 49 14.46 -23.40 4.94
CA LEU A 49 13.05 -23.32 5.34
C LEU A 49 12.22 -24.46 4.75
N ASP A 50 11.31 -24.98 5.56
CA ASP A 50 10.30 -25.96 5.18
C ASP A 50 9.08 -25.28 4.52
N GLU A 51 8.12 -26.09 4.05
CA GLU A 51 6.91 -25.58 3.41
C GLU A 51 6.11 -24.62 4.29
N GLU A 52 6.12 -24.84 5.61
CA GLU A 52 5.44 -23.98 6.58
C GLU A 52 6.14 -22.63 6.72
N GLY A 53 7.47 -22.61 6.79
CA GLY A 53 8.26 -21.39 6.79
C GLY A 53 8.09 -20.56 5.50
N VAL A 54 7.93 -21.22 4.35
CA VAL A 54 7.56 -20.54 3.09
C VAL A 54 6.19 -19.88 3.20
N ARG A 55 5.20 -20.60 3.73
CA ARG A 55 3.83 -20.10 3.88
C ARG A 55 3.79 -18.85 4.76
N GLN A 56 4.45 -18.90 5.91
CA GLN A 56 4.48 -17.78 6.86
C GLN A 56 5.07 -16.50 6.27
N GLU A 57 6.08 -16.64 5.40
CA GLU A 57 6.71 -15.51 4.72
C GLU A 57 5.79 -14.88 3.66
N VAL A 58 5.04 -15.72 2.93
CA VAL A 58 4.03 -15.24 1.98
C VAL A 58 2.88 -14.55 2.71
N ASP A 59 2.38 -15.14 3.79
CA ASP A 59 1.30 -14.56 4.61
C ASP A 59 1.73 -13.21 5.21
N THR A 60 2.97 -13.12 5.69
CA THR A 60 3.56 -11.88 6.21
C THR A 60 3.65 -10.81 5.14
N PHE A 61 4.13 -11.15 3.94
CA PHE A 61 4.26 -10.21 2.83
C PHE A 61 2.91 -9.64 2.39
N ILE A 62 1.91 -10.52 2.22
CA ILE A 62 0.56 -10.11 1.81
C ILE A 62 -0.08 -9.22 2.88
N SER A 63 0.00 -9.62 4.14
CA SER A 63 -0.60 -8.85 5.25
C SER A 63 0.06 -7.49 5.40
N ALA A 64 1.40 -7.43 5.32
CA ALA A 64 2.15 -6.19 5.43
C ALA A 64 1.82 -5.21 4.29
N GLY A 65 1.64 -5.69 3.05
CA GLY A 65 1.28 -4.85 1.90
C GLY A 65 -0.19 -4.41 1.94
N HIS A 66 -1.11 -5.30 2.30
CA HIS A 66 -2.55 -5.02 2.22
C HIS A 66 -3.02 -3.95 3.21
N ASP A 67 -2.79 -4.18 4.51
CA ASP A 67 -3.38 -3.33 5.55
C ASP A 67 -2.76 -1.93 5.58
N THR A 68 -1.44 -1.85 5.34
CA THR A 68 -0.72 -0.57 5.36
C THR A 68 -1.09 0.31 4.18
N VAL A 69 -1.16 -0.25 2.96
CA VAL A 69 -1.53 0.49 1.75
C VAL A 69 -3.00 0.90 1.76
N THR A 70 -3.90 0.04 2.26
CA THR A 70 -5.32 0.38 2.40
C THR A 70 -5.50 1.63 3.27
N VAL A 71 -4.87 1.64 4.45
CA VAL A 71 -4.91 2.78 5.37
C VAL A 71 -4.23 4.02 4.77
N ALA A 72 -3.12 3.83 4.05
CA ALA A 72 -2.42 4.91 3.37
C ALA A 72 -3.29 5.61 2.32
N VAL A 73 -3.90 4.84 1.42
CA VAL A 73 -4.82 5.35 0.40
C VAL A 73 -6.03 6.02 1.04
N GLN A 74 -6.59 5.42 2.10
CA GLN A 74 -7.70 6.02 2.84
C GLN A 74 -7.37 7.44 3.33
N TRP A 75 -6.24 7.62 4.02
CA TRP A 75 -5.84 8.94 4.53
C TRP A 75 -5.55 9.94 3.42
N VAL A 76 -4.88 9.50 2.34
CA VAL A 76 -4.57 10.38 1.20
C VAL A 76 -5.84 10.86 0.51
N LEU A 77 -6.77 9.96 0.18
CA LEU A 77 -8.04 10.33 -0.44
C LEU A 77 -8.89 11.22 0.48
N TYR A 78 -8.91 10.92 1.77
CA TYR A 78 -9.62 11.72 2.77
C TYR A 78 -9.07 13.14 2.85
N LEU A 79 -7.76 13.30 2.93
CA LEU A 79 -7.12 14.62 2.98
C LEU A 79 -7.33 15.38 1.66
N ILE A 80 -7.13 14.76 0.50
CA ILE A 80 -7.37 15.42 -0.80
C ILE A 80 -8.82 15.88 -0.92
N GLY A 81 -9.78 15.08 -0.45
CA GLY A 81 -11.20 15.44 -0.43
C GLY A 81 -11.55 16.60 0.53
N LEU A 82 -10.69 16.94 1.48
CA LEU A 82 -10.85 18.10 2.38
C LEU A 82 -10.29 19.40 1.81
N TYR A 83 -9.34 19.32 0.86
CA TYR A 83 -8.62 20.48 0.31
C TYR A 83 -8.81 20.59 -1.21
N PRO A 84 -9.93 21.20 -1.67
CA PRO A 84 -10.24 21.34 -3.10
C PRO A 84 -9.13 22.02 -3.90
N GLU A 85 -8.43 23.01 -3.33
CA GLU A 85 -7.32 23.73 -3.94
C GLU A 85 -6.09 22.86 -4.17
N VAL A 86 -5.85 21.87 -3.30
CA VAL A 86 -4.78 20.89 -3.49
C VAL A 86 -5.18 19.91 -4.58
N GLN A 87 -6.43 19.43 -4.54
CA GLN A 87 -6.98 18.53 -5.54
C GLN A 87 -6.95 19.11 -6.95
N GLU A 88 -7.31 20.39 -7.11
CA GLU A 88 -7.27 21.09 -8.39
C GLU A 88 -5.85 21.12 -8.98
N LYS A 89 -4.83 21.42 -8.17
CA LYS A 89 -3.42 21.38 -8.60
C LYS A 89 -2.98 19.97 -9.01
N ILE A 90 -3.47 18.93 -8.33
CA ILE A 90 -3.21 17.54 -8.72
C ILE A 90 -3.86 17.26 -10.07
N HIS A 91 -5.12 17.65 -10.28
CA HIS A 91 -5.80 17.46 -11.56
C HIS A 91 -5.07 18.17 -12.70
N GLN A 92 -4.61 19.40 -12.50
CA GLN A 92 -3.78 20.13 -13.47
C GLN A 92 -2.47 19.41 -13.80
N GLU A 93 -1.75 18.90 -12.79
CA GLU A 93 -0.54 18.09 -13.00
C GLU A 93 -0.85 16.81 -13.79
N LEU A 94 -1.91 16.08 -13.41
CA LEU A 94 -2.33 14.84 -14.07
C LEU A 94 -2.66 15.10 -15.54
N ASP A 95 -3.42 16.15 -15.83
CA ASP A 95 -3.83 16.49 -17.19
C ASP A 95 -2.63 16.94 -18.03
N SER A 96 -1.68 17.66 -17.43
CA SER A 96 -0.45 18.11 -18.10
C SER A 96 0.51 16.97 -18.42
N VAL A 97 0.67 16.00 -17.51
CA VAL A 97 1.65 14.91 -17.67
C VAL A 97 1.08 13.75 -18.48
N LEU A 98 -0.18 13.38 -18.22
CA LEU A 98 -0.80 12.19 -18.81
C LEU A 98 -1.63 12.52 -20.06
N GLY A 99 -2.02 13.78 -20.24
CA GLY A 99 -3.01 14.21 -21.22
C GLY A 99 -4.44 14.00 -20.72
N ALA A 100 -5.33 14.93 -21.06
CA ALA A 100 -6.71 14.97 -20.56
C ALA A 100 -7.47 13.65 -20.77
N ASP A 101 -7.32 12.98 -21.92
CA ASP A 101 -8.09 11.77 -22.27
C ASP A 101 -7.36 10.44 -22.04
N SER A 102 -6.15 10.47 -21.48
CA SER A 102 -5.40 9.23 -21.29
C SER A 102 -6.16 8.32 -20.32
N LYS A 103 -6.45 7.10 -20.77
CA LYS A 103 -7.02 5.99 -19.97
C LYS A 103 -6.09 4.76 -19.94
N GLY A 104 -4.89 4.91 -20.51
CA GLY A 104 -3.89 3.85 -20.55
C GLY A 104 -3.26 3.55 -19.19
N PRO A 105 -2.59 2.39 -19.06
CA PRO A 105 -1.82 2.05 -17.87
C PRO A 105 -0.75 3.11 -17.59
N LEU A 106 -0.50 3.41 -16.32
CA LEU A 106 0.54 4.34 -15.90
C LEU A 106 1.91 3.70 -16.11
N SER A 107 2.80 4.37 -16.84
CA SER A 107 4.20 3.95 -16.94
C SER A 107 5.01 4.48 -15.75
N VAL A 108 6.20 3.90 -15.52
CA VAL A 108 7.12 4.38 -14.49
C VAL A 108 7.60 5.80 -14.79
N ALA A 109 7.78 6.15 -16.09
CA ALA A 109 8.17 7.49 -16.51
C ALA A 109 7.08 8.53 -16.20
N ASP A 110 5.81 8.17 -16.40
CA ASP A 110 4.69 9.04 -16.04
C ASP A 110 4.68 9.32 -14.53
N LEU A 111 4.83 8.26 -13.72
CA LEU A 111 4.86 8.38 -12.26
C LEU A 111 6.03 9.24 -11.75
N SER A 112 7.16 9.27 -12.44
CA SER A 112 8.29 10.14 -12.05
C SER A 112 8.04 11.62 -12.31
N GLU A 113 7.16 11.97 -13.26
CA GLU A 113 6.82 13.37 -13.55
C GLU A 113 5.68 13.93 -12.69
N LEU A 114 4.90 13.07 -12.02
CA LEU A 114 3.87 13.46 -11.06
C LEU A 114 4.49 13.93 -9.72
N LYS A 115 5.22 15.04 -9.74
CA LYS A 115 6.03 15.57 -8.63
C LYS A 115 5.18 16.19 -7.53
N TYR A 116 4.13 16.92 -7.89
CA TYR A 116 3.21 17.52 -6.94
C TYR A 116 2.38 16.46 -6.22
N LEU A 117 1.86 15.46 -6.93
CA LEU A 117 1.20 14.32 -6.28
C LEU A 117 2.13 13.59 -5.31
N ASP A 118 3.42 13.45 -5.67
CA ASP A 118 4.44 12.87 -4.78
C ASP A 118 4.57 13.66 -3.46
N CYS A 119 4.65 14.99 -3.56
CA CYS A 119 4.67 15.89 -2.42
C CYS A 119 3.41 15.77 -1.57
N VAL A 120 2.23 15.69 -2.19
CA VAL A 120 0.96 15.54 -1.48
C VAL A 120 0.90 14.21 -0.72
N VAL A 121 1.30 13.09 -1.34
CA VAL A 121 1.35 11.79 -0.67
C VAL A 121 2.30 11.82 0.53
N LYS A 122 3.51 12.39 0.35
CA LYS A 122 4.48 12.55 1.43
C LYS A 122 3.95 13.42 2.57
N GLU A 123 3.24 14.51 2.25
CA GLU A 123 2.65 15.39 3.26
C GLU A 123 1.50 14.70 4.01
N CYS A 124 0.69 13.91 3.31
CA CYS A 124 -0.33 13.07 3.93
C CYS A 124 0.30 12.10 4.94
N PHE A 125 1.43 11.47 4.60
CA PHE A 125 2.13 10.56 5.51
C PHE A 125 2.90 11.27 6.63
N ARG A 126 3.28 12.54 6.44
CA ARG A 126 3.80 13.38 7.53
C ARG A 126 2.73 13.64 8.60
N ILE A 127 1.48 13.82 8.17
CA ILE A 127 0.33 14.07 9.06
C ILE A 127 -0.22 12.76 9.66
N TYR A 128 -0.46 11.76 8.80
CA TYR A 128 -1.03 10.47 9.14
C TYR A 128 -0.16 9.33 8.57
N PRO A 129 0.96 9.00 9.23
CA PRO A 129 1.83 7.90 8.81
C PRO A 129 1.10 6.56 8.98
N PRO A 130 0.94 5.75 7.91
CA PRO A 130 0.21 4.47 7.99
C PRO A 130 0.81 3.49 9.01
N VAL A 131 2.14 3.51 9.14
CA VAL A 131 2.91 2.75 10.13
C VAL A 131 3.77 3.73 10.93
N PRO A 132 3.29 4.24 12.08
CA PRO A 132 3.98 5.28 12.84
C PRO A 132 5.22 4.76 13.58
N ILE A 133 5.24 3.47 13.95
CA ILE A 133 6.30 2.88 14.79
C ILE A 133 6.69 1.52 14.23
N ILE A 134 7.98 1.33 13.96
CA ILE A 134 8.58 0.03 13.70
C ILE A 134 9.66 -0.20 14.74
N ALA A 135 9.33 -0.96 15.78
CA ALA A 135 10.24 -1.24 16.88
C ALA A 135 11.20 -2.39 16.53
N ARG A 136 12.44 -2.27 16.98
CA ARG A 136 13.45 -3.32 16.98
C ARG A 136 14.08 -3.41 18.36
N LYS A 137 14.36 -4.62 18.81
CA LYS A 137 15.10 -4.86 20.05
C LYS A 137 16.55 -5.10 19.70
N VAL A 138 17.42 -4.28 20.27
CA VAL A 138 18.86 -4.33 20.06
C VAL A 138 19.41 -5.64 20.67
N PRO A 139 20.04 -6.53 19.88
CA PRO A 139 20.46 -7.86 20.35
C PRO A 139 21.74 -7.83 21.19
N GLU A 140 22.58 -6.82 21.00
CA GLU A 140 23.86 -6.60 21.66
C GLU A 140 24.18 -5.11 21.73
N GLU A 141 25.11 -4.70 22.57
CA GLU A 141 25.49 -3.28 22.67
C GLU A 141 26.03 -2.77 21.33
N ILE A 142 25.51 -1.63 20.87
CA ILE A 142 25.93 -1.01 19.61
C ILE A 142 26.26 0.46 19.82
N THR A 143 27.28 0.96 19.14
CA THR A 143 27.59 2.40 19.12
C THR A 143 27.03 3.03 17.86
N ILE A 144 26.09 3.97 17.99
CA ILE A 144 25.52 4.74 16.87
C ILE A 144 25.78 6.21 17.11
N CYS A 145 26.39 6.89 16.13
CA CYS A 145 26.69 8.33 16.20
C CYS A 145 27.45 8.75 17.49
N GLY A 146 28.32 7.88 18.02
CA GLY A 146 29.07 8.13 19.25
C GLY A 146 28.30 7.83 20.55
N TYR A 147 27.04 7.40 20.47
CA TYR A 147 26.25 6.97 21.62
C TYR A 147 26.24 5.45 21.73
N THR A 148 26.56 4.94 22.91
CA THR A 148 26.45 3.52 23.23
C THR A 148 25.01 3.18 23.59
N ILE A 149 24.37 2.33 22.78
CA ILE A 149 23.02 1.82 22.98
C ILE A 149 23.12 0.45 23.63
N PRO A 150 22.63 0.28 24.87
CA PRO A 150 22.74 -1.00 25.57
C PRO A 150 21.95 -2.12 24.89
N LYS A 151 22.42 -3.35 25.10
CA LYS A 151 21.69 -4.58 24.76
C LYS A 151 20.26 -4.56 25.34
N ARG A 152 19.28 -5.08 24.60
CA ARG A 152 17.83 -5.11 24.90
C ARG A 152 17.09 -3.77 24.82
N THR A 153 17.75 -2.68 24.42
CA THR A 153 17.08 -1.39 24.16
C THR A 153 16.10 -1.52 22.98
N ILE A 154 14.95 -0.86 23.06
CA ILE A 154 14.01 -0.74 21.95
C ILE A 154 14.36 0.51 21.14
N VAL A 155 14.61 0.33 19.86
CA VAL A 155 14.85 1.41 18.89
C VAL A 155 13.75 1.44 17.85
N ILE A 156 13.43 2.61 17.33
CA ILE A 156 12.47 2.79 16.24
C ILE A 156 13.25 2.98 14.95
N VAL A 157 12.88 2.23 13.91
CA VAL A 157 13.54 2.26 12.60
C VAL A 157 12.54 2.58 11.49
N ASN A 158 13.05 2.94 10.32
CA ASN A 158 12.22 3.17 9.14
C ASN A 158 11.77 1.85 8.49
N CYS A 159 10.64 1.92 7.77
CA CYS A 159 10.16 0.80 6.97
C CYS A 159 11.06 0.57 5.75
N ILE A 160 11.52 -0.66 5.55
CA ILE A 160 12.32 -1.04 4.39
C ILE A 160 11.48 -0.98 3.11
N GLY A 161 10.20 -1.35 3.19
CA GLY A 161 9.26 -1.35 2.06
C GLY A 161 8.71 0.03 1.69
N ARG A 162 9.15 1.11 2.34
CA ARG A 162 8.58 2.46 2.15
C ARG A 162 8.54 2.88 0.68
N GLY A 163 9.64 2.73 -0.05
CA GLY A 163 9.70 3.18 -1.45
C GLY A 163 8.68 2.47 -2.35
N PHE A 164 8.44 1.18 -2.10
CA PHE A 164 7.44 0.40 -2.82
C PHE A 164 6.01 0.81 -2.42
N GLY A 165 5.74 0.96 -1.11
CA GLY A 165 4.43 1.40 -0.62
C GLY A 165 4.04 2.80 -1.11
N ASP A 166 4.98 3.75 -1.13
CA ASP A 166 4.77 5.10 -1.65
C ASP A 166 4.38 5.04 -3.15
N MET A 167 5.02 4.16 -3.93
CA MET A 167 4.69 3.94 -5.34
C MET A 167 3.29 3.35 -5.55
N GLU A 168 2.92 2.30 -4.79
CA GLU A 168 1.59 1.69 -4.88
C GLU A 168 0.48 2.70 -4.55
N VAL A 169 0.65 3.47 -3.49
CA VAL A 169 -0.31 4.51 -3.09
C VAL A 169 -0.43 5.57 -4.18
N LYS A 170 0.70 6.03 -4.73
CA LYS A 170 0.72 7.04 -5.80
C LYS A 170 -0.03 6.55 -7.05
N VAL A 171 0.18 5.29 -7.45
CA VAL A 171 -0.51 4.67 -8.59
C VAL A 171 -2.02 4.62 -8.36
N LEU A 172 -2.47 4.15 -7.19
CA LEU A 172 -3.88 4.03 -6.86
C LEU A 172 -4.57 5.39 -6.79
N VAL A 173 -3.95 6.36 -6.11
CA VAL A 173 -4.48 7.72 -5.97
C VAL A 173 -4.53 8.42 -7.32
N CYS A 174 -3.47 8.32 -8.13
CA CYS A 174 -3.46 8.84 -9.49
C CYS A 174 -4.59 8.24 -10.33
N HIS A 175 -4.74 6.92 -10.31
CA HIS A 175 -5.79 6.23 -11.08
C HIS A 175 -7.20 6.71 -10.70
N ILE A 176 -7.46 6.90 -9.41
CA ILE A 176 -8.73 7.43 -8.90
C ILE A 176 -8.94 8.88 -9.36
N LEU A 177 -7.96 9.76 -9.13
CA LEU A 177 -8.07 11.21 -9.40
C LEU A 177 -8.09 11.56 -10.89
N ARG A 178 -7.64 10.64 -11.77
CA ARG A 178 -7.86 10.76 -13.22
C ARG A 178 -9.35 10.76 -13.57
N SER A 179 -10.15 9.98 -12.85
CA SER A 179 -11.57 9.78 -13.18
C SER A 179 -12.53 10.54 -12.27
N PHE A 180 -12.11 10.88 -11.05
CA PHE A 180 -12.98 11.39 -10.02
C PHE A 180 -12.44 12.65 -9.33
N SER A 181 -13.36 13.54 -8.96
CA SER A 181 -13.16 14.51 -7.90
C SER A 181 -13.76 13.98 -6.60
N LEU A 182 -13.11 14.32 -5.50
CA LEU A 182 -13.38 13.84 -4.15
C LEU A 182 -13.88 14.99 -3.30
N HIS A 183 -14.81 14.67 -2.40
CA HIS A 183 -15.24 15.58 -1.35
C HIS A 183 -15.47 14.80 -0.06
N SER A 184 -14.63 15.06 0.94
CA SER A 184 -14.76 14.45 2.26
C SER A 184 -15.92 15.07 3.00
N LEU A 185 -16.81 14.23 3.55
CA LEU A 185 -18.03 14.67 4.24
C LEU A 185 -17.81 14.90 5.74
N ASP A 186 -16.72 14.35 6.28
CA ASP A 186 -16.35 14.46 7.68
C ASP A 186 -15.18 15.43 7.84
N SER A 187 -15.32 16.37 8.75
CA SER A 187 -14.25 17.30 9.13
C SER A 187 -13.12 16.58 9.87
N ARG A 188 -11.92 17.19 9.88
CA ARG A 188 -10.71 16.55 10.39
C ARG A 188 -10.77 16.25 11.89
N ASP A 189 -11.49 17.05 12.66
CA ASP A 189 -11.74 16.84 14.09
C ASP A 189 -12.68 15.67 14.39
N GLN A 190 -13.48 15.24 13.40
CA GLN A 190 -14.36 14.07 13.53
C GLN A 190 -13.60 12.76 13.25
N VAL A 191 -12.61 12.76 12.35
CA VAL A 191 -11.88 11.56 11.93
C VAL A 191 -10.50 11.53 12.59
N LEU A 192 -10.47 11.09 13.86
CA LEU A 192 -9.25 11.08 14.66
C LEU A 192 -8.35 9.87 14.33
N PRO A 193 -7.02 10.02 14.37
CA PRO A 193 -6.12 8.90 14.17
C PRO A 193 -6.07 8.02 15.43
N LEU A 194 -6.23 6.70 15.25
CA LEU A 194 -6.08 5.68 16.28
C LEU A 194 -4.88 4.79 15.97
N ILE A 195 -3.93 4.74 16.90
CA ILE A 195 -2.79 3.84 16.81
C ILE A 195 -3.26 2.42 17.16
N LYS A 196 -3.36 1.57 16.14
CA LYS A 196 -3.40 0.11 16.28
C LYS A 196 -2.08 -0.46 15.73
N ILE A 197 -2.13 -1.62 15.09
CA ILE A 197 -0.99 -2.12 14.28
C ILE A 197 -0.66 -1.12 13.16
N THR A 198 -1.70 -0.52 12.56
CA THR A 198 -1.61 0.62 11.63
C THR A 198 -2.34 1.83 12.20
N LEU A 199 -2.07 3.02 11.66
CA LEU A 199 -2.74 4.26 12.08
C LEU A 199 -4.12 4.34 11.41
N GLN A 200 -5.15 3.79 12.04
CA GLN A 200 -6.51 3.75 11.49
C GLN A 200 -7.30 5.01 11.84
N SER A 201 -8.38 5.28 11.10
CA SER A 201 -9.34 6.31 11.50
C SER A 201 -10.22 5.83 12.65
N SER A 202 -10.65 6.75 13.52
CA SER A 202 -11.56 6.47 14.64
C SER A 202 -12.93 5.99 14.20
N GLN A 203 -13.33 6.37 13.00
CA GLN A 203 -14.56 5.98 12.32
C GLN A 203 -14.31 5.87 10.81
N PRO A 204 -15.20 5.21 10.05
CA PRO A 204 -15.09 5.17 8.58
C PRO A 204 -15.13 6.59 7.99
N ALA A 205 -14.10 6.97 7.24
CA ALA A 205 -14.06 8.27 6.57
C ALA A 205 -15.02 8.27 5.37
N ARG A 206 -16.01 9.18 5.38
CA ARG A 206 -17.00 9.26 4.31
C ARG A 206 -16.51 10.23 3.23
N ILE A 207 -16.32 9.70 2.02
CA ILE A 207 -15.82 10.47 0.87
C ILE A 207 -16.82 10.33 -0.27
N LYS A 208 -17.28 11.46 -0.81
CA LYS A 208 -18.14 11.52 -2.00
C LYS A 208 -17.27 11.61 -3.25
N PHE A 209 -17.46 10.67 -4.17
CA PHE A 209 -16.81 10.64 -5.47
C PHE A 209 -17.75 11.23 -6.52
N ARG A 210 -17.23 12.12 -7.37
CA ARG A 210 -17.95 12.64 -8.55
C ARG A 210 -17.07 12.43 -9.76
N ARG A 211 -17.66 11.94 -10.86
CA ARG A 211 -16.91 11.77 -12.10
C ARG A 211 -16.44 13.13 -12.62
N ARG A 212 -15.18 13.25 -13.02
CA ARG A 212 -14.66 14.45 -13.70
C ARG A 212 -15.34 14.55 -15.07
N GLN A 213 -15.86 15.74 -15.40
CA GLN A 213 -16.20 16.09 -16.77
C GLN A 213 -14.91 16.60 -17.39
N GLN A 214 -14.41 15.89 -18.41
CA GLN A 214 -13.27 16.31 -19.22
C GLN A 214 -13.79 17.22 -20.32
#